data_AF-A0A5B9Q7J0-F1
#
_entry.id   AF-A0A5B9Q7J0-F1
#
_cell.length_a   1.000
_cell.length_b   1.000
_cell.length_c   1.000
_cell.angle_alpha   90.00
_cell.angle_beta   90.00
_cell.angle_gamma   90.00
#
_symmetry.space_group_name_H-M   'P 1'
#
loop_
_entity.id
_entity.type
_entity.pdbx_description
1 polymer ?
#
loop_
_entity_poly.entity_id
_entity_poly.type
_entity_poly.pdbx_seq_one_letter_code
_entity_poly.pdbx_strand_id
1 'polypeptide(L)'
;MIPFALTQGGKATVVDGVVEAQGGIITKLLQIGLPWVGAGAAVTLGHVVWGCDQQCLDSTREHERVHVRQYERWGPLFIPLYLAASAVAALRGLDPYRDNPFEREAFEVSE
;
A
#
# COMPACT_ATOMS: atom_id res chain seq x y z
N MET A 1 23.26 9.41 3.59
CA MET A 1 22.73 10.77 3.35
C MET A 1 21.40 10.61 2.63
N ILE A 2 20.28 10.71 3.34
CA ILE A 2 18.92 10.66 2.78
C ILE A 2 18.40 12.11 2.79
N PRO A 3 18.61 12.92 1.74
CA PRO A 3 18.09 14.28 1.74
C PRO A 3 16.69 14.27 1.11
N PHE A 4 15.77 15.02 1.71
CA PHE A 4 14.42 15.40 1.23
C PHE A 4 13.14 14.79 1.85
N ALA A 5 13.20 14.07 2.99
CA ALA A 5 11.95 13.68 3.68
C ALA A 5 11.45 14.67 4.77
N LEU A 6 12.20 15.74 5.10
CA LEU A 6 12.01 16.46 6.38
C LEU A 6 11.45 17.90 6.31
N THR A 7 10.92 18.38 5.18
CA THR A 7 10.49 19.80 5.08
C THR A 7 8.97 20.05 5.13
N GLN A 8 8.12 19.04 5.36
CA GLN A 8 6.65 19.22 5.47
C GLN A 8 5.97 18.42 6.60
N GLY A 9 6.66 18.17 7.73
CA GLY A 9 6.06 17.43 8.85
C GLY A 9 5.87 15.93 8.62
N GLY A 10 6.52 15.39 7.59
CA GLY A 10 6.59 13.96 7.35
C GLY A 10 7.53 13.27 8.34
N LYS A 11 7.15 12.08 8.79
CA LYS A 11 8.00 11.16 9.56
C LYS A 11 8.27 9.94 8.71
N ALA A 12 9.50 9.45 8.73
CA ALA A 12 9.87 8.19 8.13
C ALA A 12 10.66 7.36 9.16
N THR A 13 10.32 6.09 9.27
CA THR A 13 10.98 5.12 10.14
C THR A 13 11.23 3.82 9.38
N VAL A 14 12.20 3.03 9.82
CA VAL A 14 12.44 1.70 9.26
C VAL A 14 11.99 0.68 10.29
N VAL A 15 11.07 -0.20 9.89
CA VAL A 15 10.51 -1.26 10.74
C VAL A 15 10.65 -2.57 9.98
N ASP A 16 11.39 -3.52 10.55
CA ASP A 16 11.64 -4.85 9.95
C ASP A 16 12.15 -4.80 8.50
N GLY A 17 13.02 -3.83 8.18
CA GLY A 17 13.60 -3.65 6.85
C GLY A 17 12.71 -2.92 5.85
N VAL A 18 11.53 -2.44 6.25
CA VAL A 18 10.61 -1.67 5.41
C VAL A 18 10.58 -0.21 5.87
N VAL A 19 10.60 0.72 4.93
CA VAL A 19 10.52 2.16 5.19
C VAL A 19 9.05 2.56 5.33
N GLU A 20 8.61 2.88 6.53
CA GLU A 20 7.27 3.43 6.79
C GLU A 20 7.36 4.96 6.80
N ALA A 21 6.60 5.63 5.95
CA ALA A 21 6.56 7.09 5.86
C ALA A 21 5.13 7.63 5.97
N GLN A 22 4.96 8.72 6.70
CA GLN A 22 3.65 9.35 6.95
C GLN A 22 3.76 10.87 7.03
N GLY A 23 2.66 11.58 6.77
CA GLY A 23 2.54 13.02 6.95
C GLY A 23 2.80 13.86 5.69
N GLY A 24 2.41 15.14 5.77
CA GLY A 24 2.64 16.13 4.71
C GLY A 24 1.94 15.77 3.40
N ILE A 25 2.73 15.67 2.33
CA ILE A 25 2.24 15.34 0.98
C ILE A 25 1.74 13.89 0.88
N ILE A 26 2.28 12.96 1.67
CA ILE A 26 1.90 11.55 1.66
C ILE A 26 0.43 11.39 2.09
N THR A 27 0.06 11.99 3.23
CA THR A 27 -1.32 11.99 3.72
C THR A 27 -2.28 12.63 2.71
N LYS A 28 -1.87 13.74 2.07
CA LYS A 28 -2.71 14.39 1.04
C LYS A 28 -2.91 13.49 -0.18
N LEU A 29 -1.86 12.83 -0.67
CA LEU A 29 -1.97 11.92 -1.82
C LEU A 29 -2.86 10.71 -1.50
N LEU A 30 -2.72 10.15 -0.30
CA LEU A 30 -3.57 9.05 0.17
C LEU A 30 -5.04 9.46 0.35
N GLN A 31 -5.29 10.67 0.85
CA GLN A 31 -6.65 11.22 1.01
C GLN A 31 -7.31 11.60 -0.32
N ILE A 32 -6.54 12.08 -1.30
CA ILE A 32 -7.05 12.31 -2.66
C ILE A 32 -7.46 10.97 -3.28
N GLY A 33 -6.72 9.90 -2.95
CA GLY A 33 -6.96 8.56 -3.46
C GLY A 33 -6.62 8.43 -4.95
N LEU A 34 -6.53 7.19 -5.43
CA LEU A 34 -6.46 6.92 -6.86
C LEU A 34 -7.89 6.82 -7.41
N PRO A 35 -8.18 7.33 -8.63
CA PRO A 35 -9.54 7.38 -9.18
C PRO A 35 -10.25 6.02 -9.31
N TRP A 36 -9.52 4.91 -9.17
CA TRP A 36 -10.03 3.54 -9.29
C TRP A 36 -9.92 2.72 -7.99
N VAL A 37 -9.20 3.21 -6.98
CA VAL A 37 -8.92 2.50 -5.72
C VAL A 37 -9.48 3.26 -4.50
N GLY A 38 -9.73 4.57 -4.64
CA GLY A 38 -10.23 5.41 -3.56
C GLY A 38 -9.12 5.88 -2.62
N ALA A 39 -9.53 6.52 -1.53
CA ALA A 39 -8.62 6.94 -0.46
C ALA A 39 -8.21 5.72 0.38
N GLY A 40 -6.91 5.56 0.60
CA GLY A 40 -6.33 4.45 1.36
C GLY A 40 -5.73 4.90 2.69
N ALA A 41 -5.85 4.07 3.73
CA ALA A 41 -5.18 4.32 5.01
C ALA A 41 -3.66 4.20 4.87
N ALA A 42 -3.20 3.25 4.07
CA ALA A 42 -1.81 3.06 3.67
C ALA A 42 -1.69 2.51 2.25
N VAL A 43 -0.46 2.54 1.68
CA VAL A 43 -0.11 1.90 0.41
C VAL A 43 1.34 1.42 0.43
N THR A 44 1.58 0.21 -0.06
CA THR A 44 2.92 -0.35 -0.24
C THR A 44 3.44 -0.13 -1.66
N LEU A 45 4.68 0.34 -1.75
CA LEU A 45 5.46 0.49 -2.97
C LEU A 45 6.82 -0.19 -2.77
N GLY A 46 6.90 -1.49 -3.08
CA GLY A 46 8.10 -2.29 -2.81
C GLY A 46 8.37 -2.39 -1.32
N HIS A 47 9.50 -1.84 -0.87
CA HIS A 47 9.90 -1.78 0.55
C HIS A 47 9.60 -0.42 1.21
N VAL A 48 8.71 0.38 0.61
CA VAL A 48 8.26 1.65 1.17
C VAL A 48 6.76 1.60 1.39
N VAL A 49 6.31 1.82 2.62
CA VAL A 49 4.90 1.91 2.99
C VAL A 49 4.58 3.35 3.33
N TRP A 50 3.55 3.88 2.70
CA TRP A 50 3.03 5.21 2.96
C TRP A 50 1.75 5.10 3.76
N GLY A 51 1.64 5.83 4.87
CA GLY A 51 0.42 5.88 5.68
C GLY A 51 -0.07 7.30 5.91
N CYS A 52 -1.37 7.45 6.13
CA CYS A 52 -1.97 8.74 6.47
C CYS A 52 -1.40 9.31 7.77
N ASP A 53 -1.22 8.45 8.77
CA ASP A 53 -0.60 8.73 10.06
C ASP A 53 -0.03 7.42 10.67
N GLN A 54 0.57 7.52 11.85
CA GLN A 54 1.19 6.41 12.55
C GLN A 54 0.17 5.34 12.96
N GLN A 55 -1.05 5.76 13.33
CA GLN A 55 -2.10 4.81 13.71
C GLN A 55 -2.52 3.97 12.51
N CYS A 56 -2.64 4.57 11.33
CA CYS A 56 -2.91 3.88 10.07
C CYS A 56 -1.79 2.89 9.74
N LEU A 57 -0.52 3.31 9.87
CA LEU A 57 0.64 2.42 9.65
C LEU A 57 0.61 1.24 10.62
N ASP A 58 0.34 1.48 11.90
CA ASP A 58 0.31 0.43 12.91
C ASP A 58 -0.85 -0.55 12.68
N SER A 59 -2.05 -0.05 12.34
CA SER A 59 -3.23 -0.88 12.11
C SER A 59 -3.18 -1.67 10.80
N THR A 60 -2.47 -1.17 9.79
CA THR A 60 -2.36 -1.82 8.47
C THR A 60 -1.05 -2.58 8.29
N ARG A 61 -0.16 -2.59 9.29
CA ARG A 61 1.20 -3.14 9.15
C ARG A 61 1.19 -4.57 8.62
N GLU A 62 0.37 -5.46 9.18
CA GLU A 62 0.33 -6.86 8.77
C GLU A 62 -0.12 -7.02 7.31
N HIS A 63 -1.14 -6.24 6.92
CA HIS A 63 -1.66 -6.16 5.55
C HIS A 63 -0.59 -5.64 4.57
N GLU A 64 0.03 -4.49 4.85
CA GLU A 64 1.05 -3.88 3.99
C GLU A 64 2.29 -4.79 3.86
N ARG A 65 2.65 -5.55 4.91
CA ARG A 65 3.75 -6.53 4.84
C ARG A 65 3.47 -7.69 3.89
N VAL A 66 2.20 -8.04 3.65
CA VAL A 66 1.85 -9.01 2.60
C VAL A 66 2.20 -8.44 1.23
N HIS A 67 1.86 -7.18 0.96
CA HIS A 67 2.24 -6.51 -0.29
C HIS A 67 3.76 -6.38 -0.46
N VAL A 68 4.51 -6.13 0.62
CA VAL A 68 5.99 -6.15 0.56
C VAL A 68 6.47 -7.52 0.10
N ARG A 69 5.96 -8.62 0.67
CA ARG A 69 6.32 -9.99 0.25
C ARG A 69 5.90 -10.31 -1.19
N GLN A 70 4.75 -9.79 -1.62
CA GLN A 70 4.30 -9.93 -3.01
C GLN A 70 5.25 -9.18 -3.97
N TYR A 71 5.70 -7.97 -3.61
CA TYR A 71 6.75 -7.25 -4.32
C TYR A 71 8.09 -7.99 -4.30
N GLU A 72 8.47 -8.65 -3.21
CA GLU A 72 9.68 -9.46 -3.16
C GLU A 72 9.59 -10.68 -4.09
N ARG A 73 8.41 -11.31 -4.18
CA ARG A 73 8.18 -12.48 -5.03
C ARG A 73 8.11 -12.14 -6.50
N TRP A 74 7.41 -11.07 -6.86
CA TRP A 74 7.10 -10.72 -8.25
C TRP A 74 7.91 -9.54 -8.78
N GLY A 75 8.60 -8.81 -7.91
CA GLY A 75 9.30 -7.58 -8.28
C GLY A 75 8.35 -6.54 -8.89
N PRO A 76 8.83 -5.76 -9.87
CA PRO A 76 8.00 -4.80 -10.60
C PRO A 76 6.79 -5.41 -11.33
N LEU A 77 6.78 -6.73 -11.57
CA LEU A 77 5.63 -7.42 -12.20
C LEU A 77 4.42 -7.52 -11.29
N PHE A 78 4.56 -7.24 -9.99
CA PHE A 78 3.42 -7.20 -9.07
C PHE A 78 2.35 -6.22 -9.53
N ILE A 79 2.72 -5.01 -9.97
CA ILE A 79 1.78 -3.97 -10.42
C ILE A 79 0.91 -4.45 -11.60
N PRO A 80 1.48 -4.92 -12.73
CA PRO A 80 0.65 -5.41 -13.84
C PRO A 80 -0.16 -6.65 -13.47
N LEU A 81 0.35 -7.54 -12.60
CA LEU A 81 -0.42 -8.70 -12.13
C LEU A 81 -1.61 -8.28 -11.27
N TYR A 82 -1.42 -7.33 -10.36
CA TYR A 82 -2.49 -6.76 -9.54
C TYR A 82 -3.57 -6.14 -10.42
N LEU A 83 -3.19 -5.27 -11.37
CA LEU A 83 -4.13 -4.63 -12.28
C LEU A 83 -4.86 -5.65 -13.18
N ALA A 84 -4.16 -6.68 -13.65
CA ALA A 84 -4.78 -7.75 -14.44
C ALA A 84 -5.82 -8.52 -13.61
N ALA A 85 -5.51 -8.83 -12.34
CA ALA A 85 -6.44 -9.51 -11.45
C ALA A 85 -7.68 -8.65 -11.16
N SER A 86 -7.49 -7.36 -10.85
CA SER A 86 -8.58 -6.39 -10.71
C SER A 86 -9.43 -6.27 -11.97
N ALA A 87 -8.81 -6.23 -13.16
CA ALA A 87 -9.54 -6.18 -14.43
C ALA A 87 -10.36 -7.46 -14.67
N VAL A 88 -9.81 -8.63 -14.37
CA VAL A 88 -10.54 -9.91 -14.47
C VAL A 88 -11.73 -9.94 -13.51
N ALA A 89 -11.57 -9.44 -12.28
CA ALA A 89 -12.66 -9.30 -11.32
C ALA A 89 -13.76 -8.36 -11.85
N ALA A 90 -13.39 -7.18 -12.33
CA ALA A 90 -14.33 -6.23 -12.94
C ALA A 90 -15.08 -6.82 -14.14
N LEU A 91 -14.39 -7.52 -15.04
CA LEU A 91 -15.00 -8.20 -16.19
C LEU A 91 -15.99 -9.30 -15.79
N ARG A 92 -15.85 -9.85 -14.58
CA ARG A 92 -16.78 -10.83 -14.00
C ARG A 92 -17.90 -10.18 -13.18
N GLY A 93 -17.97 -8.85 -13.12
CA GLY A 93 -18.93 -8.11 -12.31
C GLY A 93 -18.67 -8.17 -10.80
N LEU A 94 -17.43 -8.51 -10.41
CA LEU A 94 -16.97 -8.55 -9.03
C LEU A 94 -16.30 -7.22 -8.62
N ASP A 95 -16.02 -7.05 -7.34
CA ASP A 95 -15.32 -5.87 -6.83
C ASP A 95 -13.83 -5.95 -7.20
N PRO A 96 -13.29 -5.02 -8.03
CA PRO A 96 -11.91 -5.09 -8.51
C PRO A 96 -10.86 -4.94 -7.41
N TYR A 97 -11.24 -4.46 -6.23
CA TYR A 97 -10.37 -4.33 -5.07
C TYR A 97 -10.60 -5.51 -4.11
N ARG A 98 -11.83 -5.69 -3.61
CA ARG A 98 -12.11 -6.71 -2.56
C ARG A 98 -11.99 -8.15 -3.06
N ASP A 99 -12.28 -8.40 -4.33
CA ASP A 99 -12.17 -9.72 -4.93
C ASP A 99 -10.80 -9.97 -5.60
N ASN A 100 -9.87 -9.01 -5.50
CA ASN A 100 -8.50 -9.20 -5.97
C ASN A 100 -7.79 -10.24 -5.09
N PRO A 101 -7.23 -11.33 -5.65
CA PRO A 101 -6.54 -12.36 -4.86
C PRO A 101 -5.38 -11.81 -4.03
N PHE A 102 -4.70 -10.75 -4.49
CA PHE A 102 -3.60 -10.12 -3.74
C PHE A 102 -4.09 -9.36 -2.50
N GLU A 103 -5.23 -8.69 -2.61
CA GLU A 103 -5.89 -8.01 -1.49
C GLU A 103 -6.48 -9.03 -0.51
N ARG A 104 -7.10 -10.09 -1.02
CA ARG A 104 -7.63 -11.18 -0.18
C ARG A 104 -6.54 -11.83 0.66
N GLU A 105 -5.39 -12.14 0.07
CA GLU A 105 -4.23 -12.64 0.82
C GLU A 105 -3.80 -11.65 1.91
N ALA A 106 -3.86 -10.35 1.62
CA ALA A 106 -3.49 -9.32 2.58
C ALA A 106 -4.50 -9.18 3.72
N PHE A 107 -5.80 -9.27 3.44
CA PHE A 107 -6.86 -9.24 4.44
C PHE A 107 -6.89 -10.50 5.32
N GLU A 108 -6.66 -11.69 4.74
CA GLU A 108 -6.62 -12.97 5.47
C GLU A 108 -5.55 -13.00 6.58
N VAL A 109 -4.49 -12.20 6.45
CA VAL A 109 -3.41 -12.11 7.46
C VAL A 109 -3.69 -11.02 8.52
N SER A 110 -4.57 -10.07 8.23
CA SER A 110 -4.88 -8.93 9.11
C SER A 110 -6.17 -9.07 9.92
N GLU A 111 -6.95 -10.13 9.70
CA GLU A 111 -8.13 -10.51 10.50
C GLU A 111 -7.75 -11.42 11.69
#